data_AF-A0A2N2SDA6-F1
#
_entry.id   AF-A0A2N2SDA6-F1
#
_cell.length_a   1.000
_cell.length_b   1.000
_cell.length_c   1.000
_cell.angle_alpha   90.00
_cell.angle_beta   90.00
_cell.angle_gamma   90.00
#
_symmetry.space_group_name_H-M   'P 1'
#
loop_
_entity.id
_entity.type
_entity.pdbx_description
1 polymer ?
#
loop_
_entity_poly.entity_id
_entity_poly.type
_entity_poly.pdbx_seq_one_letter_code
_entity_poly.pdbx_strand_id
1 'polypeptide(L)'
;MNTLDLANHGPVIPVIVINKVEDAVPMAEALLEGGIKVLEVTLRTSCALQAMEAIAKAVPDAILGSGSVRNIKDAQASKDVGCKFAVSPGYTSELGRAAR
;
A
#
# COMPACT_ATOMS: atom_id res chain seq x y z
N MET A 1 6.94 -12.62 -0.40
CA MET A 1 7.05 -12.22 1.01
C MET A 1 5.82 -12.74 1.71
N ASN A 2 5.95 -13.37 2.87
CA ASN A 2 4.80 -13.70 3.71
C ASN A 2 4.33 -12.40 4.38
N THR A 3 3.02 -12.15 4.47
CA THR A 3 2.49 -10.93 5.11
C THR A 3 2.95 -10.78 6.57
N LEU A 4 3.23 -11.89 7.27
CA LEU A 4 3.80 -11.84 8.62
C LEU A 4 5.21 -11.23 8.66
N ASP A 5 5.97 -11.31 7.56
CA ASP A 5 7.33 -10.77 7.48
C ASP A 5 7.33 -9.22 7.54
N LEU A 6 6.19 -8.56 7.27
CA LEU A 6 6.07 -7.10 7.34
C LEU A 6 6.48 -6.54 8.71
N ALA A 7 6.15 -7.24 9.79
CA ALA A 7 6.48 -6.83 11.15
C ALA A 7 8.00 -6.83 11.43
N ASN A 8 8.80 -7.53 10.63
CA ASN A 8 10.26 -7.55 10.76
C ASN A 8 10.93 -6.31 10.16
N HIS A 9 10.19 -5.47 9.44
CA HIS A 9 10.74 -4.30 8.75
C HIS A 9 10.66 -3.00 9.55
N GLY A 10 10.11 -3.04 10.77
CA GLY A 10 10.11 -1.90 11.69
C GLY A 10 8.97 -1.96 12.70
N PRO A 11 9.03 -1.12 13.75
CA PRO A 11 8.02 -1.09 14.81
C PRO A 11 6.72 -0.36 14.40
N VAL A 12 6.71 0.33 13.26
CA VAL A 12 5.59 1.18 12.82
C VAL A 12 5.31 0.97 11.34
N ILE A 13 4.03 0.95 10.98
CA ILE A 13 3.54 1.01 9.60
C ILE A 13 2.60 2.22 9.50
N PRO A 14 2.97 3.31 8.79
CA PRO A 14 2.10 4.45 8.61
C PRO A 14 0.91 4.11 7.70
N VAL A 15 -0.26 4.59 8.09
CA VAL A 15 -1.48 4.57 7.29
C VAL A 15 -1.64 5.93 6.62
N ILE A 16 -1.48 5.97 5.30
CA ILE A 16 -1.27 7.19 4.54
C ILE A 16 -2.50 7.50 3.69
N VAL A 17 -2.90 8.77 3.67
CA VAL A 17 -3.89 9.33 2.75
C VAL A 17 -3.17 10.31 1.85
N ILE A 18 -3.18 10.07 0.53
CA ILE A 18 -2.52 10.94 -0.46
C ILE A 18 -3.60 11.69 -1.23
N ASN A 19 -3.54 13.03 -1.25
CA ASN A 19 -4.52 13.86 -1.95
C ASN A 19 -4.05 14.29 -3.36
N LYS A 20 -2.73 14.32 -3.58
CA LYS A 20 -2.12 14.72 -4.86
C LYS A 20 -1.06 13.71 -5.26
N VAL A 21 -1.03 13.36 -6.55
CA VAL A 21 -0.08 12.36 -7.05
C VAL A 21 1.36 12.86 -6.94
N GLU A 22 1.58 14.17 -7.11
CA GLU A 22 2.93 14.76 -7.00
C GLU A 22 3.57 14.59 -5.60
N ASP A 23 2.77 14.42 -4.55
CA ASP A 23 3.27 14.25 -3.18
C ASP A 23 3.73 12.80 -2.91
N ALA A 24 3.34 11.84 -3.76
CA ALA A 24 3.46 10.41 -3.47
C ALA A 24 4.91 9.94 -3.38
N VAL A 25 5.72 10.23 -4.41
CA VAL A 25 7.11 9.79 -4.50
C VAL A 25 8.01 10.53 -3.48
N PRO A 26 7.98 11.87 -3.37
CA PRO A 26 8.82 12.58 -2.40
C PRO A 26 8.56 12.13 -0.96
N MET A 27 7.30 11.88 -0.61
CA MET A 27 6.94 11.36 0.71
C MET A 27 7.48 9.94 0.92
N ALA A 28 7.34 9.05 -0.06
CA ALA A 28 7.83 7.67 0.07
C ALA A 28 9.36 7.61 0.21
N GLU A 29 10.10 8.44 -0.54
CA GLU A 29 11.56 8.57 -0.42
C GLU A 29 11.96 9.09 0.97
N ALA A 30 11.30 10.14 1.46
CA ALA A 30 11.57 10.69 2.79
C ALA A 30 11.29 9.69 3.92
N LEU A 31 10.22 8.90 3.80
CA LEU A 31 9.91 7.84 4.76
C LEU A 31 10.97 6.74 4.73
N LEU A 32 11.42 6.34 3.54
CA LEU A 32 12.47 5.33 3.39
C LEU A 32 13.81 5.81 3.96
N GLU A 33 14.20 7.06 3.71
CA GLU A 33 15.39 7.69 4.30
C GLU A 33 15.30 7.73 5.84
N GLY A 34 14.10 7.98 6.38
CA GLY A 34 13.80 7.91 7.81
C GLY A 34 13.74 6.49 8.38
N GLY A 35 14.00 5.45 7.58
CA GLY A 35 14.01 4.05 8.00
C GLY A 35 12.63 3.38 8.01
N ILE A 36 11.58 4.03 7.50
CA ILE A 36 10.23 3.48 7.39
C ILE A 36 10.08 2.81 6.03
N LYS A 37 10.22 1.48 6.02
CA LYS A 37 10.22 0.70 4.79
C LYS A 37 8.84 0.26 4.32
N VAL A 38 7.91 0.01 5.24
CA VAL A 38 6.56 -0.50 4.91
C VAL A 38 5.58 0.66 4.87
N LEU A 39 4.90 0.86 3.74
CA LEU A 39 4.00 1.99 3.51
C LEU A 39 2.59 1.47 3.20
N GLU A 40 1.58 1.85 3.97
CA GLU A 40 0.18 1.56 3.65
C GLU A 40 -0.50 2.81 3.09
N VAL A 41 -0.75 2.85 1.79
CA VAL A 41 -1.54 3.94 1.16
C VAL A 41 -3.00 3.52 1.10
N THR A 42 -3.92 4.33 1.60
CA THR A 42 -5.35 3.97 1.65
C THR A 42 -6.10 4.33 0.37
N LEU A 43 -7.08 3.52 -0.03
CA LEU A 43 -8.02 3.79 -1.12
C LEU A 43 -9.12 4.80 -0.73
N ARG A 44 -8.74 5.88 -0.02
CA ARG A 44 -9.66 6.93 0.48
C ARG A 44 -9.71 8.18 -0.39
N THR A 45 -8.87 8.24 -1.42
CA THR A 45 -8.84 9.35 -2.39
C THR A 45 -8.94 8.82 -3.81
N SER A 46 -9.37 9.67 -4.74
CA SER A 46 -9.50 9.32 -6.16
C SER A 46 -8.14 9.05 -6.82
N CYS A 47 -7.07 9.66 -6.31
CA CYS A 47 -5.72 9.54 -6.87
C CYS A 47 -4.89 8.40 -6.24
N ALA A 48 -5.43 7.67 -5.26
CA ALA A 48 -4.67 6.67 -4.49
C ALA A 48 -3.96 5.62 -5.36
N LEU A 49 -4.63 5.07 -6.37
CA LEU A 49 -4.03 4.06 -7.27
C LEU A 49 -2.91 4.65 -8.13
N GLN A 50 -3.06 5.88 -8.62
CA GLN A 50 -2.01 6.56 -9.40
C GLN A 50 -0.80 6.88 -8.52
N ALA A 51 -1.04 7.30 -7.27
CA ALA A 51 0.01 7.54 -6.29
C ALA A 51 0.75 6.24 -5.94
N MET A 52 0.03 5.13 -5.73
CA MET A 52 0.63 3.81 -5.49
C MET A 52 1.49 3.37 -6.67
N GLU A 53 1.00 3.52 -7.90
CA GLU A 53 1.74 3.16 -9.11
C GLU A 53 3.03 3.99 -9.23
N ALA A 54 2.96 5.29 -8.95
CA ALA A 54 4.13 6.17 -8.96
C ALA A 54 5.18 5.73 -7.92
N ILE A 55 4.75 5.45 -6.68
CA ILE A 55 5.63 4.96 -5.61
C ILE A 55 6.25 3.61 -6.00
N ALA A 56 5.45 2.65 -6.47
CA ALA A 56 5.93 1.32 -6.82
C ALA A 56 6.99 1.34 -7.93
N LYS A 57 6.89 2.30 -8.87
CA LYS A 57 7.86 2.47 -9.96
C LYS A 57 9.13 3.21 -9.51
N ALA A 58 8.98 4.29 -8.74
CA ALA A 58 10.08 5.17 -8.38
C ALA A 58 10.87 4.70 -7.15
N VAL A 59 10.21 4.03 -6.20
CA VAL A 59 10.77 3.67 -4.90
C VAL A 59 10.63 2.14 -4.67
N PRO A 60 11.30 1.30 -5.48
CA PRO A 60 11.13 -0.16 -5.42
C PRO A 60 11.59 -0.80 -4.11
N ASP A 61 12.42 -0.10 -3.33
CA ASP A 61 12.86 -0.53 -2.01
C ASP A 61 11.78 -0.38 -0.92
N ALA A 62 10.76 0.46 -1.16
CA ALA A 62 9.61 0.56 -0.28
C ALA A 62 8.69 -0.65 -0.44
N ILE A 63 8.24 -1.21 0.68
CA ILE A 63 7.23 -2.27 0.71
C ILE A 63 5.87 -1.59 0.73
N LEU A 64 5.35 -1.31 -0.46
CA LEU A 64 4.07 -0.64 -0.63
C LEU A 64 2.89 -1.61 -0.44
N GLY A 65 1.90 -1.22 0.35
CA GLY A 65 0.62 -1.90 0.49
C GLY A 65 -0.56 -0.96 0.33
N SER A 66 -1.72 -1.55 0.08
CA SER A 66 -2.98 -0.82 -0.08
C SER A 66 -3.85 -0.97 1.17
N GLY A 67 -4.28 0.13 1.75
CA GLY A 67 -5.25 0.18 2.84
C GLY A 67 -6.67 0.43 2.37
N SER A 68 -7.65 0.13 3.23
CA SER A 68 -9.07 0.33 2.94
C SER A 68 -9.60 -0.44 1.73
N VAL A 69 -9.09 -1.65 1.48
CA VAL A 69 -9.56 -2.54 0.40
C VAL A 69 -10.92 -3.15 0.79
N ARG A 70 -11.99 -2.83 0.05
CA ARG A 70 -13.37 -3.21 0.44
C ARG A 70 -13.95 -4.37 -0.36
N ASN A 71 -13.40 -4.65 -1.53
CA ASN A 71 -13.94 -5.63 -2.47
C ASN A 71 -12.83 -6.21 -3.36
N ILE A 72 -13.17 -7.20 -4.18
CA ILE A 72 -12.22 -7.89 -5.06
C ILE A 72 -11.60 -6.95 -6.10
N LYS A 73 -12.37 -5.98 -6.62
CA LYS A 73 -11.85 -5.02 -7.61
C LYS A 73 -10.79 -4.12 -7.01
N ASP A 74 -11.02 -3.65 -5.77
CA ASP A 74 -10.02 -2.89 -5.01
C ASP A 74 -8.73 -3.71 -4.85
N ALA A 75 -8.84 -4.98 -4.45
CA ALA A 75 -7.69 -5.85 -4.25
C ALA A 75 -6.91 -6.09 -5.55
N GLN A 76 -7.62 -6.33 -6.65
CA GLN A 76 -7.00 -6.54 -7.96
C GLN A 76 -6.30 -5.26 -8.45
N ALA A 77 -6.98 -4.11 -8.38
CA ALA A 77 -6.41 -2.84 -8.77
C ALA A 77 -5.15 -2.49 -7.97
N SER A 78 -5.14 -2.74 -6.66
CA SER A 78 -3.97 -2.57 -5.80
C SER A 78 -2.80 -3.48 -6.21
N LYS A 79 -3.08 -4.74 -6.54
CA LYS A 79 -2.05 -5.66 -7.05
C LYS A 79 -1.47 -5.20 -8.38
N ASP A 80 -2.33 -4.74 -9.29
CA ASP A 80 -1.93 -4.31 -10.64
C ASP A 80 -1.01 -3.08 -10.61
N VAL A 81 -1.20 -2.18 -9.64
CA VAL A 81 -0.31 -1.01 -9.44
C VAL A 81 0.94 -1.32 -8.60
N GLY A 82 1.15 -2.58 -8.22
CA GLY A 82 2.40 -3.06 -7.63
C GLY A 82 2.41 -3.19 -6.10
N CYS A 83 1.27 -3.01 -5.41
CA CYS A 83 1.19 -3.27 -3.97
C CYS A 83 1.53 -4.73 -3.63
N LYS A 84 2.27 -4.92 -2.53
CA LYS A 84 2.76 -6.22 -2.05
C LYS A 84 1.85 -6.84 -0.99
N PHE A 85 1.01 -6.03 -0.35
CA PHE A 85 0.01 -6.47 0.62
C PHE A 85 -1.22 -5.55 0.59
N ALA A 86 -2.30 -6.01 1.22
CA ALA A 86 -3.54 -5.27 1.33
C ALA A 86 -4.11 -5.36 2.76
N VAL A 87 -4.69 -4.26 3.22
CA VAL A 87 -5.41 -4.14 4.50
C VAL A 87 -6.86 -3.80 4.20
N SER A 88 -7.76 -4.55 4.82
CA SER A 88 -9.21 -4.36 4.70
C SER A 88 -9.80 -3.92 6.04
N PRO A 89 -10.79 -3.02 6.08
CA PRO A 89 -11.47 -2.65 7.32
C PRO A 89 -12.36 -3.78 7.87
N GLY A 90 -12.61 -4.83 7.09
CA GLY A 90 -13.39 -5.98 7.53
C GLY A 90 -13.14 -7.21 6.66
N TYR A 91 -13.31 -8.40 7.23
CA TYR A 91 -13.13 -9.64 6.49
C TYR A 91 -14.44 -10.07 5.82
N THR A 92 -14.37 -10.37 4.53
CA THR A 92 -15.43 -11.11 3.81
C THR A 92 -14.83 -12.36 3.17
N SER A 93 -15.62 -13.42 3.06
CA SER A 93 -15.17 -14.67 2.43
C SER A 93 -14.72 -14.47 0.97
N GLU A 94 -15.33 -13.53 0.27
CA GLU A 94 -14.95 -13.16 -1.10
C GLU A 94 -13.56 -12.54 -1.15
N LEU A 95 -13.30 -11.55 -0.29
CA LEU A 95 -12.00 -10.89 -0.23
C LEU A 95 -10.90 -11.85 0.26
N GLY A 96 -11.21 -12.68 1.26
CA GLY A 96 -10.31 -13.71 1.77
C GLY A 96 -9.94 -14.78 0.74
N ARG A 97 -10.80 -15.06 -0.25
CA ARG A 97 -10.45 -15.95 -1.38
C ARG A 97 -9.60 -15.24 -2.43
N ALA A 98 -9.85 -13.96 -2.69
CA ALA A 98 -9.08 -13.18 -3.67
C ALA A 98 -7.64 -12.89 -3.23
N ALA A 99 -7.37 -12.91 -1.91
CA ALA A 99 -6.06 -12.62 -1.33
C ALA A 99 -5.18 -13.88 -1.09
N ARG A 100 -5.61 -15.06 -1.54
CA ARG A 100 -4.84 -16.32 -1.42
C ARG A 100 -3.82 -16.49 -2.54
#